data_AF-A0A2V9NAR8-F1
#
_entry.id   AF-A0A2V9NAR8-F1
#
_cell.length_a   1.000
_cell.length_b   1.000
_cell.length_c   1.000
_cell.angle_alpha   90.00
_cell.angle_beta   90.00
_cell.angle_gamma   90.00
#
_symmetry.space_group_name_H-M   'P 1'
#
loop_
_entity.id
_entity.type
_entity.pdbx_description
1 polymer ?
#
loop_
_entity_poly.entity_id
_entity_poly.type
_entity_poly.pdbx_seq_one_letter_code
_entity_poly.pdbx_strand_id
1 'polypeptide(L)'
;MLFSLLPTPRIATLLLDSTTKATAWWTTLPIKPTKRNSTTRKPRPTVLDRFTTPSPAGSATRTQRVNDDRSVCPNAAFPDTEIQEHVPASENIRTTRVSLGVLGDGFVEAVADGTLVELARNQCRESHHKICGQVIYVPIVEAPGQTGIGRFGWKDQHVSLQSFSGDAYLNEMGITTRLFPDEVTKLCNSAPDDGLDDVDHFARFIRASKAPTRDSKLANSEQSQKGSKLFDKTGCAECHVRTLTTASAGTKINGGTHTVPEALGNKTFYPYSDFLLHDVGTGDGMVVPMVEHYGRKMYQITWRNFSAQSFHNAQISYARHRYGVFASARREMPF
;
A
#
# COMPACT_ATOMS: atom_id res chain seq x y z
N MET A 1 50.18 -25.66 5.21
CA MET A 1 49.32 -24.64 5.84
C MET A 1 48.30 -24.21 4.79
N LEU A 2 47.20 -24.96 4.71
CA LEU A 2 45.83 -24.55 5.03
C LEU A 2 45.21 -23.60 3.99
N PHE A 3 44.62 -24.20 2.95
CA PHE A 3 43.48 -23.61 2.24
C PHE A 3 42.24 -23.79 3.11
N SER A 4 41.68 -22.66 3.56
CA SER A 4 40.41 -22.58 4.27
C SER A 4 39.26 -22.77 3.27
N LEU A 5 38.59 -23.92 3.34
CA LEU A 5 37.30 -24.19 2.69
C LEU A 5 36.18 -23.68 3.61
N LEU A 6 35.46 -22.66 3.18
CA LEU A 6 34.19 -22.26 3.80
C LEU A 6 33.09 -23.28 3.42
N PRO A 7 32.19 -23.64 4.35
CA PRO A 7 31.19 -24.68 4.13
C PRO A 7 29.99 -24.18 3.32
N THR A 8 29.44 -25.07 2.49
CA THR A 8 28.16 -24.92 1.78
C THR A 8 26.97 -24.87 2.75
N PRO A 9 25.94 -24.04 2.49
CA PRO A 9 24.74 -24.03 3.32
C PRO A 9 23.89 -25.28 3.06
N ARG A 10 23.53 -26.01 4.12
CA ARG A 10 22.53 -27.09 4.08
C ARG A 10 21.18 -26.50 4.49
N ILE A 11 20.18 -26.61 3.62
CA ILE A 11 18.79 -26.24 3.91
C ILE A 11 18.15 -27.41 4.68
N ALA A 12 17.62 -27.13 5.86
CA ALA A 12 16.81 -28.07 6.63
C ALA A 12 15.33 -27.76 6.41
N THR A 13 14.58 -28.71 5.88
CA THR A 13 13.12 -28.63 5.78
C THR A 13 12.52 -29.33 7.01
N LEU A 14 11.89 -28.55 7.90
CA LEU A 14 11.13 -29.05 9.04
C LEU A 14 9.66 -29.15 8.63
N LEU A 15 9.18 -30.38 8.41
CA LEU A 15 7.75 -30.69 8.31
C LEU A 15 7.25 -31.06 9.71
N LEU A 16 6.36 -30.25 10.27
CA LEU A 16 5.62 -30.55 11.49
C LEU A 16 4.29 -31.21 11.10
N ASP A 17 4.14 -32.48 11.45
CA ASP A 17 2.83 -33.13 11.55
C ASP A 17 2.59 -33.52 13.02
N SER A 18 1.34 -33.33 13.44
CA SER A 18 0.84 -33.57 14.79
C SER A 18 0.82 -35.08 15.08
N THR A 19 1.87 -35.59 15.71
CA THR A 19 1.85 -36.60 16.80
C THR A 19 3.27 -37.12 17.07
N THR A 20 3.58 -37.22 18.35
CA THR A 20 4.80 -37.65 19.07
C THR A 20 5.77 -38.63 18.35
N LYS A 21 6.99 -38.15 18.03
CA LYS A 21 8.36 -38.76 18.14
C LYS A 21 9.24 -38.46 16.91
N ALA A 22 10.30 -37.67 17.11
CA ALA A 22 11.25 -37.28 16.08
C ALA A 22 12.29 -38.39 15.80
N THR A 23 12.45 -38.76 14.52
CA THR A 23 13.57 -39.59 14.03
C THR A 23 14.07 -38.98 12.72
N ALA A 24 15.34 -38.57 12.65
CA ALA A 24 15.94 -37.96 11.47
C ALA A 24 16.56 -39.01 10.53
N TRP A 25 16.27 -38.93 9.23
CA TRP A 25 16.90 -39.75 8.19
C TRP A 25 17.68 -38.86 7.22
N TRP A 26 18.92 -39.24 6.90
CA TRP A 26 19.77 -38.55 5.93
C TRP A 26 19.75 -39.29 4.60
N THR A 27 19.43 -38.61 3.49
CA THR A 27 19.57 -39.16 2.14
C THR A 27 20.51 -38.28 1.31
N THR A 28 21.48 -38.92 0.66
CA THR A 28 22.47 -38.28 -0.21
C THR A 28 22.10 -38.54 -1.67
N LEU A 29 21.87 -37.50 -2.47
CA LEU A 29 21.67 -37.63 -3.93
C LEU A 29 22.92 -37.15 -4.69
N PRO A 30 23.46 -37.90 -5.66
CA PRO A 30 24.61 -37.48 -6.45
C PRO A 30 24.19 -36.60 -7.64
N ILE A 31 24.91 -35.49 -7.85
CA ILE A 31 24.77 -34.60 -9.02
C ILE A 31 25.71 -35.09 -10.14
N LYS A 32 25.18 -35.37 -11.33
CA LYS A 32 25.97 -35.62 -12.55
C LYS A 32 26.26 -34.30 -13.29
N PRO A 33 27.47 -34.09 -13.83
CA PRO A 33 27.80 -32.87 -14.58
C PRO A 33 27.41 -33.01 -16.07
N THR A 34 26.66 -32.05 -16.61
CA THR A 34 26.40 -31.91 -18.05
C THR A 34 27.33 -30.88 -18.70
N LYS A 35 27.96 -31.29 -19.80
CA LYS A 35 28.96 -30.54 -20.58
C LYS A 35 28.34 -29.31 -21.28
N ARG A 36 29.08 -28.19 -21.25
CA ARG A 36 28.81 -26.95 -22.00
C ARG A 36 29.24 -27.15 -23.45
N ASN A 37 28.34 -26.91 -24.41
CA ASN A 37 28.70 -26.80 -25.83
C ASN A 37 28.50 -25.34 -26.27
N SER A 38 29.58 -24.72 -26.74
CA SER A 38 29.60 -23.39 -27.34
C SER A 38 29.06 -23.46 -28.77
N THR A 39 27.99 -22.74 -29.07
CA THR A 39 27.66 -22.36 -30.44
C THR A 39 27.30 -20.89 -30.50
N THR A 40 27.92 -20.22 -31.45
CA THR A 40 27.86 -18.79 -31.76
C THR A 40 26.49 -18.40 -32.34
N ARG A 41 25.77 -17.47 -31.71
CA ARG A 41 24.54 -16.86 -32.27
C ARG A 41 24.86 -15.51 -32.90
N LYS A 42 24.53 -15.37 -34.20
CA LYS A 42 24.54 -14.13 -34.99
C LYS A 42 23.49 -13.14 -34.46
N PRO A 43 23.68 -11.81 -34.62
CA PRO A 43 22.68 -10.81 -34.23
C PRO A 43 21.67 -10.57 -35.37
N ARG A 44 20.37 -10.46 -35.05
CA ARG A 44 19.31 -9.80 -35.86
C ARG A 44 17.93 -9.86 -35.18
N PRO A 45 16.98 -8.99 -35.53
CA PRO A 45 16.99 -7.52 -35.54
C PRO A 45 16.05 -6.95 -34.46
N THR A 46 16.25 -5.69 -34.07
CA THR A 46 15.32 -4.90 -33.26
C THR A 46 13.98 -4.73 -33.98
N VAL A 47 12.88 -5.16 -33.35
CA VAL A 47 11.52 -4.80 -33.79
C VAL A 47 11.12 -3.54 -33.04
N LEU A 48 11.22 -2.42 -33.75
CA LEU A 48 10.73 -1.11 -33.34
C LEU A 48 9.23 -0.99 -33.69
N ASP A 49 8.45 -0.53 -32.70
CA ASP A 49 7.24 0.28 -32.78
C ASP A 49 6.10 -0.05 -33.76
N ARG A 50 4.91 -0.22 -33.16
CA ARG A 50 3.70 0.42 -33.67
C ARG A 50 2.62 0.61 -32.59
N PHE A 51 2.65 1.76 -31.92
CA PHE A 51 1.42 2.40 -31.45
C PHE A 51 1.52 3.90 -31.71
N THR A 52 0.83 4.35 -32.75
CA THR A 52 0.55 5.77 -33.01
C THR A 52 -0.96 5.90 -33.22
N THR A 53 -1.61 6.72 -32.39
CA THR A 53 -2.65 7.65 -32.87
C THR A 53 -2.44 8.99 -32.14
N PRO A 54 -2.64 10.15 -32.80
CA PRO A 54 -2.26 11.46 -32.27
C PRO A 54 -3.44 12.25 -31.71
N SER A 55 -3.24 13.01 -30.63
CA SER A 55 -4.00 14.24 -30.31
C SER A 55 -3.36 15.05 -29.17
N PRO A 56 -3.63 16.36 -29.07
CA PRO A 56 -2.59 17.37 -29.01
C PRO A 56 -2.37 17.97 -27.63
N ALA A 57 -1.15 18.48 -27.44
CA ALA A 57 -0.78 19.57 -26.53
C ALA A 57 -1.39 19.52 -25.11
N GLY A 58 -0.96 18.55 -24.33
CA GLY A 58 -0.98 18.61 -22.86
C GLY A 58 0.03 17.59 -22.37
N SER A 59 1.02 18.01 -21.60
CA SER A 59 2.02 17.09 -21.06
C SER A 59 1.33 16.07 -20.15
N ALA A 60 0.95 14.93 -20.71
CA ALA A 60 0.52 13.78 -19.94
C ALA A 60 1.75 13.25 -19.22
N THR A 61 1.88 13.56 -17.93
CA THR A 61 2.78 12.84 -17.05
C THR A 61 2.29 11.40 -17.04
N ARG A 62 2.93 10.55 -17.83
CA ARG A 62 2.65 9.11 -17.85
C ARG A 62 3.25 8.54 -16.58
N THR A 63 2.50 8.58 -15.48
CA THR A 63 2.89 7.91 -14.24
C THR A 63 2.74 6.41 -14.47
N GLN A 64 3.71 5.78 -15.14
CA GLN A 64 3.82 4.33 -15.12
C GLN A 64 4.56 4.01 -13.84
N ARG A 65 3.81 3.58 -12.80
CA ARG A 65 4.48 2.83 -11.75
C ARG A 65 5.00 1.56 -12.38
N VAL A 66 6.21 1.26 -11.98
CA VAL A 66 6.92 0.05 -12.35
C VAL A 66 6.24 -1.01 -11.50
N ASN A 67 5.15 -1.58 -12.01
CA ASN A 67 4.39 -2.62 -11.32
C ASN A 67 5.30 -3.81 -11.35
N ASP A 68 5.71 -4.35 -10.20
CA ASP A 68 6.71 -5.42 -10.13
C ASP A 68 6.23 -6.66 -10.92
N ASP A 69 6.44 -6.66 -12.24
CA ASP A 69 5.99 -7.69 -13.17
C ASP A 69 6.63 -9.05 -12.80
N ARG A 70 7.65 -9.03 -11.92
CA ARG A 70 8.26 -10.21 -11.32
C ARG A 70 7.36 -10.97 -10.36
N SER A 71 6.43 -10.31 -9.67
CA SER A 71 5.46 -11.05 -8.83
C SER A 71 4.47 -11.82 -9.71
N VAL A 72 4.20 -11.31 -10.91
CA VAL A 72 3.26 -11.90 -11.88
C VAL A 72 3.92 -12.95 -12.79
N CYS A 73 5.23 -12.84 -13.08
CA CYS A 73 5.87 -13.61 -14.16
C CYS A 73 7.22 -14.24 -13.78
N PRO A 74 7.32 -15.58 -13.62
CA PRO A 74 8.61 -16.23 -13.49
C PRO A 74 9.34 -16.28 -14.84
N ASN A 75 10.48 -15.57 -14.96
CA ASN A 75 11.36 -15.59 -16.14
C ASN A 75 11.72 -17.02 -16.63
N ALA A 76 11.72 -18.01 -15.73
CA ALA A 76 12.01 -19.40 -16.06
C ALA A 76 10.97 -20.04 -17.02
N ALA A 77 9.73 -19.57 -17.03
CA ALA A 77 8.67 -20.07 -17.90
C ALA A 77 8.71 -19.50 -19.33
N PHE A 78 9.43 -18.38 -19.53
CA PHE A 78 9.50 -17.66 -20.81
C PHE A 78 10.95 -17.24 -21.14
N PRO A 79 11.84 -18.19 -21.40
CA PRO A 79 13.28 -17.92 -21.55
C PRO A 79 13.64 -17.03 -22.75
N ASP A 80 12.74 -16.92 -23.74
CA ASP A 80 12.92 -16.11 -24.95
C ASP A 80 12.18 -14.76 -24.89
N THR A 81 11.52 -14.42 -23.77
CA THR A 81 10.84 -13.13 -23.57
C THR A 81 11.52 -12.39 -22.43
N GLU A 82 11.99 -11.17 -22.68
CA GLU A 82 12.46 -10.28 -21.62
C GLU A 82 11.24 -9.76 -20.86
N ILE A 83 10.92 -10.41 -19.75
CA ILE A 83 9.82 -10.02 -18.84
C ILE A 83 10.37 -9.21 -17.66
N GLN A 84 11.68 -8.94 -17.66
CA GLN A 84 12.23 -8.08 -16.65
C GLN A 84 11.76 -6.65 -16.91
N GLU A 85 11.06 -6.10 -15.93
CA GLU A 85 10.64 -4.72 -16.02
C GLU A 85 11.86 -3.79 -16.02
N HIS A 86 11.95 -2.98 -17.07
CA HIS A 86 12.97 -1.96 -17.22
C HIS A 86 12.31 -0.60 -17.16
N VAL A 87 12.75 0.22 -16.20
CA VAL A 87 12.37 1.64 -16.16
C VAL A 87 12.90 2.31 -17.43
N PRO A 88 12.02 2.80 -18.33
CA PRO A 88 12.47 3.47 -19.55
C PRO A 88 13.35 4.66 -19.22
N ALA A 89 14.36 4.94 -20.07
CA ALA A 89 15.23 6.09 -19.88
C ALA A 89 14.49 7.45 -19.91
N SER A 90 13.26 7.48 -20.44
CA SER A 90 12.37 8.63 -20.43
C SER A 90 11.75 8.94 -19.07
N GLU A 91 11.75 8.00 -18.13
CA GLU A 91 11.17 8.18 -16.79
C GLU A 91 12.17 8.93 -15.89
N ASN A 92 11.94 10.24 -15.75
CA ASN A 92 12.80 11.16 -14.99
C ASN A 92 12.30 11.44 -13.57
N ILE A 93 11.14 10.91 -13.17
CA ILE A 93 10.62 10.99 -11.81
C ILE A 93 10.88 9.65 -11.13
N ARG A 94 11.71 9.69 -10.09
CA ARG A 94 11.98 8.53 -9.23
C ARG A 94 11.70 8.91 -7.79
N THR A 95 11.02 8.02 -7.09
CA THR A 95 10.76 8.13 -5.67
C THR A 95 11.11 6.81 -4.99
N THR A 96 11.53 6.88 -3.74
CA THR A 96 11.64 5.70 -2.88
C THR A 96 10.42 5.68 -1.98
N ARG A 97 9.66 4.58 -1.98
CA ARG A 97 8.52 4.40 -1.09
C ARG A 97 8.87 3.36 -0.04
N VAL A 98 8.41 3.59 1.18
CA VAL A 98 8.41 2.57 2.24
C VAL A 98 7.01 1.97 2.33
N SER A 99 6.92 0.66 2.55
CA SER A 99 5.63 0.01 2.82
C SER A 99 5.07 0.56 4.14
N LEU A 100 3.77 0.89 4.14
CA LEU A 100 3.11 1.40 5.33
C LEU A 100 2.94 0.27 6.35
N GLY A 101 3.16 0.57 7.63
CA GLY A 101 2.87 -0.38 8.70
C GLY A 101 1.37 -0.62 8.83
N VAL A 102 0.97 -1.89 8.93
CA VAL A 102 -0.44 -2.32 9.05
C VAL A 102 -0.88 -2.60 10.50
N LEU A 103 0.08 -2.58 11.45
CA LEU A 103 -0.16 -2.93 12.84
C LEU A 103 -1.06 -1.91 13.55
N GLY A 104 -2.19 -2.38 14.06
CA GLY A 104 -3.17 -1.53 14.76
C GLY A 104 -4.17 -0.84 13.83
N ASP A 105 -4.15 -1.14 12.54
CA ASP A 105 -5.03 -0.49 11.56
C ASP A 105 -6.51 -0.82 11.72
N GLY A 106 -6.85 -1.90 12.44
CA GLY A 106 -8.22 -2.15 12.86
C GLY A 106 -8.80 -0.98 13.66
N PHE A 107 -8.00 -0.27 14.46
CA PHE A 107 -8.46 0.93 15.16
C PHE A 107 -8.66 2.11 14.20
N VAL A 108 -7.80 2.25 13.19
CA VAL A 108 -7.89 3.33 12.18
C VAL A 108 -9.13 3.15 11.31
N GLU A 109 -9.40 1.93 10.85
CA GLU A 109 -10.61 1.60 10.09
C GLU A 109 -11.87 1.87 10.91
N ALA A 110 -11.82 1.58 12.22
CA ALA A 110 -12.95 1.77 13.12
C ALA A 110 -13.21 3.23 13.54
N VAL A 111 -12.41 4.22 13.11
CA VAL A 111 -12.73 5.64 13.32
C VAL A 111 -13.93 6.03 12.45
N ALA A 112 -14.90 6.76 13.00
CA ALA A 112 -16.04 7.22 12.19
C ALA A 112 -15.59 8.29 11.18
N ASP A 113 -16.13 8.24 9.96
CA ASP A 113 -15.90 9.25 8.91
C ASP A 113 -16.17 10.68 9.41
N GLY A 114 -17.23 10.85 10.22
CA GLY A 114 -17.59 12.12 10.82
C GLY A 114 -16.49 12.71 11.72
N THR A 115 -15.74 11.85 12.42
CA THR A 115 -14.61 12.28 13.25
C THR A 115 -13.52 12.93 12.40
N LEU A 116 -13.17 12.34 11.25
CA LEU A 116 -12.14 12.89 10.35
C LEU A 116 -12.61 14.19 9.69
N VAL A 117 -13.89 14.27 9.31
CA VAL A 117 -14.50 15.49 8.76
C VAL A 117 -14.50 16.62 9.79
N GLU A 118 -14.83 16.33 11.04
CA GLU A 118 -14.81 17.31 12.13
C GLU A 118 -13.38 17.76 12.44
N LEU A 119 -12.43 16.84 12.45
CA LEU A 119 -11.02 17.13 12.66
C LEU A 119 -10.47 18.11 11.62
N ALA A 120 -10.73 17.84 10.33
CA ALA A 120 -10.35 18.72 9.22
C ALA A 120 -10.93 20.15 9.39
N ARG A 121 -12.21 20.25 9.77
CA ARG A 121 -12.88 21.54 10.00
C ARG A 121 -12.28 22.28 11.19
N ASN A 122 -11.99 21.58 12.28
CA ASN A 122 -11.42 22.15 13.50
C ASN A 122 -10.01 22.68 13.24
N GLN A 123 -9.13 21.89 12.63
CA GLN A 123 -7.79 22.30 12.23
C GLN A 123 -7.82 23.58 11.39
N CYS A 124 -8.69 23.63 10.37
CA CYS A 124 -8.75 24.77 9.47
C CYS A 124 -9.25 26.05 10.17
N ARG A 125 -10.22 25.90 11.07
CA ARG A 125 -10.75 27.02 11.88
C ARG A 125 -9.71 27.53 12.88
N GLU A 126 -9.11 26.64 13.64
CA GLU A 126 -8.21 26.96 14.76
C GLU A 126 -6.86 27.50 14.28
N SER A 127 -6.38 27.03 13.13
CA SER A 127 -5.18 27.55 12.50
C SER A 127 -5.40 28.84 11.69
N HIS A 128 -6.62 29.39 11.65
CA HIS A 128 -7.01 30.50 10.78
C HIS A 128 -6.65 30.26 9.30
N HIS A 129 -7.08 29.12 8.78
CA HIS A 129 -6.86 28.67 7.40
C HIS A 129 -5.39 28.42 7.00
N LYS A 130 -4.49 28.24 7.98
CA LYS A 130 -3.07 27.93 7.70
C LYS A 130 -2.80 26.44 7.57
N ILE A 131 -3.47 25.62 8.39
CA ILE A 131 -3.36 24.16 8.41
C ILE A 131 -4.77 23.60 8.26
N CYS A 132 -5.05 23.05 7.09
CA CYS A 132 -6.36 22.49 6.75
C CYS A 132 -6.14 21.12 6.10
N GLY A 133 -6.18 20.06 6.91
CA GLY A 133 -6.20 18.71 6.36
C GLY A 133 -7.41 18.52 5.46
N GLN A 134 -7.22 17.87 4.32
CA GLN A 134 -8.30 17.57 3.38
C GLN A 134 -8.82 16.16 3.60
N VAL A 135 -10.14 16.07 3.72
CA VAL A 135 -10.84 14.81 3.57
C VAL A 135 -11.07 14.51 2.10
N ILE A 136 -10.81 13.27 1.70
CA ILE A 136 -11.15 12.79 0.37
C ILE A 136 -12.17 11.67 0.48
N TYR A 137 -13.26 11.80 -0.26
CA TYR A 137 -14.20 10.69 -0.45
C TYR A 137 -13.60 9.75 -1.48
N VAL A 138 -13.56 8.47 -1.18
CA VAL A 138 -13.05 7.45 -2.10
C VAL A 138 -14.00 6.25 -2.17
N PRO A 139 -14.08 5.56 -3.32
CA PRO A 139 -14.87 4.34 -3.48
C PRO A 139 -14.56 3.29 -2.41
N ILE A 140 -15.60 2.59 -1.98
CA ILE A 140 -15.47 1.37 -1.18
C ILE A 140 -15.69 0.20 -2.14
N VAL A 141 -14.63 -0.50 -2.51
CA VAL A 141 -14.67 -1.49 -3.61
C VAL A 141 -15.57 -2.67 -3.25
N GLU A 142 -15.59 -3.07 -1.98
CA GLU A 142 -16.51 -4.10 -1.48
C GLU A 142 -17.97 -3.64 -1.32
N ALA A 143 -18.26 -2.35 -1.51
CA ALA A 143 -19.61 -1.77 -1.43
C ALA A 143 -19.90 -0.83 -2.63
N PRO A 144 -20.08 -1.38 -3.86
CA PRO A 144 -20.28 -0.59 -5.07
C PRO A 144 -21.33 0.52 -4.93
N GLY A 145 -20.98 1.73 -5.35
CA GLY A 145 -21.81 2.94 -5.24
C GLY A 145 -21.69 3.68 -3.91
N GLN A 146 -21.10 3.06 -2.89
CA GLN A 146 -20.79 3.70 -1.60
C GLN A 146 -19.36 4.23 -1.57
N THR A 147 -19.18 5.31 -0.82
CA THR A 147 -17.89 5.95 -0.58
C THR A 147 -17.72 6.21 0.90
N GLY A 148 -16.48 6.40 1.33
CA GLY A 148 -16.15 6.88 2.68
C GLY A 148 -14.91 7.76 2.65
N ILE A 149 -14.50 8.21 3.84
CA ILE A 149 -13.32 9.05 3.99
C ILE A 149 -12.06 8.18 3.93
N GLY A 150 -11.22 8.46 2.94
CA GLY A 150 -9.92 7.84 2.74
C GLY A 150 -9.00 7.97 3.95
N ARG A 151 -8.23 6.91 4.24
CA ARG A 151 -7.30 6.84 5.39
C ARG A 151 -6.19 5.79 5.26
N PHE A 152 -6.18 5.07 4.14
CA PHE A 152 -5.24 4.01 3.82
C PHE A 152 -4.57 4.30 2.48
N GLY A 153 -3.29 3.93 2.40
CA GLY A 153 -2.40 4.35 1.32
C GLY A 153 -1.79 5.73 1.55
N TRP A 154 -0.80 6.07 0.73
CA TRP A 154 -0.03 7.32 0.86
C TRP A 154 -0.84 8.59 0.57
N LYS A 155 -1.92 8.46 -0.20
CA LYS A 155 -2.78 9.57 -0.64
C LYS A 155 -4.22 9.35 -0.23
N ASP A 156 -4.45 8.61 0.86
CA ASP A 156 -5.78 8.26 1.37
C ASP A 156 -6.69 7.59 0.33
N GLN A 157 -6.12 6.85 -0.60
CA GLN A 157 -6.89 6.26 -1.69
C GLN A 157 -7.80 5.10 -1.28
N HIS A 158 -7.75 4.63 -0.03
CA HIS A 158 -8.64 3.56 0.44
C HIS A 158 -9.32 3.92 1.75
N VAL A 159 -10.60 3.55 1.89
CA VAL A 159 -11.40 3.71 3.12
C VAL A 159 -11.22 2.53 4.07
N SER A 160 -11.17 1.32 3.52
CA SER A 160 -11.24 0.07 4.27
C SER A 160 -9.99 -0.76 4.10
N LEU A 161 -9.73 -1.61 5.10
CA LEU A 161 -8.63 -2.57 5.05
C LEU A 161 -8.83 -3.63 3.98
N GLN A 162 -10.08 -3.90 3.60
CA GLN A 162 -10.43 -4.89 2.58
C GLN A 162 -10.20 -4.35 1.16
N SER A 163 -10.64 -3.12 0.87
CA SER A 163 -10.28 -2.43 -0.39
C SER A 163 -8.77 -2.26 -0.50
N PHE A 164 -8.09 -1.82 0.57
CA PHE A 164 -6.64 -1.67 0.62
C PHE A 164 -5.91 -3.01 0.38
N SER A 165 -6.37 -4.09 1.00
CA SER A 165 -5.76 -5.42 0.83
C SER A 165 -5.95 -5.95 -0.59
N GLY A 166 -7.14 -5.80 -1.17
CA GLY A 166 -7.40 -6.25 -2.54
C GLY A 166 -6.55 -5.49 -3.57
N ASP A 167 -6.38 -4.18 -3.37
CA ASP A 167 -5.49 -3.35 -4.19
C ASP A 167 -4.03 -3.82 -4.09
N ALA A 168 -3.56 -4.10 -2.88
CA ALA A 168 -2.19 -4.59 -2.66
C ALA A 168 -1.97 -6.01 -3.22
N TYR A 169 -2.96 -6.90 -3.13
CA TYR A 169 -2.89 -8.24 -3.74
C TYR A 169 -2.63 -8.12 -5.24
N LEU A 170 -3.40 -7.27 -5.94
CA LEU A 170 -3.24 -7.10 -7.37
C LEU A 170 -1.93 -6.37 -7.72
N ASN A 171 -1.70 -5.20 -7.13
CA ASN A 171 -0.66 -4.28 -7.60
C ASN A 171 0.74 -4.56 -7.01
N GLU A 172 0.85 -5.27 -5.89
CA GLU A 172 2.13 -5.61 -5.27
C GLU A 172 2.48 -7.10 -5.44
N MET A 173 1.47 -7.98 -5.37
CA MET A 173 1.68 -9.44 -5.42
C MET A 173 1.27 -10.09 -6.75
N GLY A 174 0.53 -9.37 -7.61
CA GLY A 174 0.06 -9.93 -8.87
C GLY A 174 -1.10 -10.92 -8.73
N ILE A 175 -1.83 -10.88 -7.60
CA ILE A 175 -2.90 -11.82 -7.30
C ILE A 175 -4.26 -11.15 -7.50
N THR A 176 -5.10 -11.72 -8.36
CA THR A 176 -6.47 -11.22 -8.57
C THR A 176 -7.40 -11.68 -7.45
N THR A 177 -8.45 -10.89 -7.23
CA THR A 177 -9.45 -11.18 -6.19
C THR A 177 -10.86 -10.93 -6.71
N ARG A 178 -11.88 -11.33 -5.94
CA ARG A 178 -13.27 -10.97 -6.25
C ARG A 178 -13.53 -9.45 -6.32
N LEU A 179 -12.70 -8.65 -5.65
CA LEU A 179 -12.77 -7.18 -5.67
C LEU A 179 -12.02 -6.60 -6.87
N PHE A 180 -10.95 -7.27 -7.31
CA PHE A 180 -10.07 -6.87 -8.40
C PHE A 180 -9.82 -8.06 -9.35
N PRO A 181 -10.80 -8.39 -10.22
CA PRO A 181 -10.75 -9.59 -11.05
C PRO A 181 -9.99 -9.39 -12.38
N ASP A 182 -9.63 -8.15 -12.70
CA ASP A 182 -8.98 -7.81 -13.96
C ASP A 182 -7.46 -7.81 -13.75
N GLU A 183 -6.77 -8.74 -14.41
CA GLU A 183 -5.31 -8.80 -14.42
C GLU A 183 -4.66 -7.51 -14.92
N VAL A 184 -3.52 -7.15 -14.33
CA VAL A 184 -2.72 -5.99 -14.74
C VAL A 184 -2.02 -6.21 -16.08
N THR A 185 -1.71 -7.47 -16.41
CA THR A 185 -1.03 -7.87 -17.65
C THR A 185 -1.71 -9.05 -18.34
N LYS A 186 -1.55 -9.11 -19.66
CA LYS A 186 -1.98 -10.27 -20.47
C LYS A 186 -0.86 -11.27 -20.69
N LEU A 187 0.37 -10.93 -20.31
CA LEU A 187 1.53 -11.79 -20.40
C LEU A 187 1.52 -12.75 -19.21
N CYS A 188 1.92 -14.01 -19.41
CA CYS A 188 2.09 -15.02 -18.34
C CYS A 188 0.84 -15.37 -17.52
N ASN A 189 -0.36 -14.97 -17.96
CA ASN A 189 -1.64 -15.32 -17.35
C ASN A 189 -2.07 -16.76 -17.72
N SER A 190 -1.30 -17.76 -17.28
CA SER A 190 -1.50 -19.17 -17.63
C SER A 190 -2.32 -19.98 -16.62
N ALA A 191 -2.71 -19.40 -15.48
CA ALA A 191 -3.53 -20.05 -14.48
C ALA A 191 -4.58 -19.08 -13.93
N PRO A 192 -5.85 -19.50 -13.77
CA PRO A 192 -6.80 -18.73 -12.97
C PRO A 192 -6.32 -18.71 -11.52
N ASP A 193 -6.14 -17.53 -10.94
CA ASP A 193 -6.10 -17.41 -9.49
C ASP A 193 -7.39 -18.00 -8.93
N ASP A 194 -7.26 -18.91 -7.97
CA ASP A 194 -8.33 -19.82 -7.54
C ASP A 194 -9.44 -19.14 -6.72
N GLY A 195 -9.52 -17.80 -6.74
CA GLY A 195 -10.65 -17.03 -6.25
C GLY A 195 -10.97 -17.26 -4.77
N LEU A 196 -10.03 -17.84 -4.02
CA LEU A 196 -10.21 -18.10 -2.61
C LEU A 196 -10.31 -16.75 -1.89
N ASP A 197 -11.22 -16.68 -0.92
CA ASP A 197 -11.55 -15.50 -0.11
C ASP A 197 -10.41 -15.08 0.84
N ASP A 198 -9.15 -15.30 0.43
CA ASP A 198 -7.95 -15.03 1.19
C ASP A 198 -7.80 -13.54 1.52
N VAL A 199 -8.25 -12.65 0.63
CA VAL A 199 -8.25 -11.20 0.89
C VAL A 199 -9.11 -10.82 2.11
N ASP A 200 -10.21 -11.54 2.35
CA ASP A 200 -11.07 -11.29 3.51
C ASP A 200 -10.42 -11.81 4.80
N HIS A 201 -9.77 -12.97 4.74
CA HIS A 201 -8.97 -13.50 5.84
C HIS A 201 -7.78 -12.60 6.18
N PHE A 202 -7.09 -12.07 5.18
CA PHE A 202 -5.97 -11.17 5.33
C PHE A 202 -6.41 -9.83 5.92
N ALA A 203 -7.49 -9.22 5.39
CA ALA A 203 -8.06 -8.02 5.96
C ALA A 203 -8.51 -8.24 7.42
N ARG A 204 -9.10 -9.40 7.74
CA ARG A 204 -9.45 -9.79 9.12
C ARG A 204 -8.20 -9.93 10.00
N PHE A 205 -7.12 -10.51 9.49
CA PHE A 205 -5.84 -10.60 10.20
C PHE A 205 -5.27 -9.21 10.50
N ILE A 206 -5.25 -8.30 9.54
CA ILE A 206 -4.80 -6.91 9.75
C ILE A 206 -5.67 -6.21 10.80
N ARG A 207 -7.00 -6.33 10.71
CA ARG A 207 -7.94 -5.78 11.71
C ARG A 207 -7.65 -6.28 13.13
N ALA A 208 -7.22 -7.53 13.26
CA ALA A 208 -6.87 -8.16 14.54
C ALA A 208 -5.44 -7.85 14.99
N SER A 209 -4.59 -7.30 14.12
CA SER A 209 -3.20 -6.99 14.44
C SER A 209 -3.13 -5.85 15.46
N LYS A 210 -2.41 -6.10 16.56
CA LYS A 210 -2.28 -5.11 17.64
C LYS A 210 -1.36 -3.97 17.22
N ALA A 211 -1.72 -2.75 17.61
CA ALA A 211 -0.77 -1.65 17.61
C ALA A 211 0.40 -1.99 18.54
N PRO A 212 1.64 -1.59 18.18
CA PRO A 212 2.78 -1.71 19.08
C PRO A 212 2.49 -1.03 20.42
N THR A 213 2.87 -1.69 21.52
CA THR A 213 2.71 -1.13 22.86
C THR A 213 3.64 0.05 23.08
N ARG A 214 3.13 1.11 23.69
CA ARG A 214 3.94 2.25 24.13
C ARG A 214 4.90 1.83 25.24
N ASP A 215 6.19 2.11 25.07
CA ASP A 215 7.18 1.93 26.13
C ASP A 215 6.94 2.98 27.24
N SER A 216 6.45 2.52 28.38
CA SER A 216 6.14 3.39 29.53
C SER A 216 7.39 3.96 30.19
N LYS A 217 8.53 3.26 30.16
CA LYS A 217 9.79 3.76 30.74
C LYS A 217 10.33 4.89 29.87
N LEU A 218 10.40 4.67 28.56
CA LEU A 218 10.84 5.71 27.62
C LEU A 218 9.90 6.91 27.69
N ALA A 219 8.58 6.69 27.64
CA ALA A 219 7.57 7.74 27.73
C ALA A 219 7.68 8.61 29.00
N ASN A 220 8.09 8.02 30.13
CA ASN A 220 8.23 8.71 31.41
C ASN A 220 9.62 9.34 31.62
N SER A 221 10.56 9.15 30.69
CA SER A 221 11.86 9.82 30.75
C SER A 221 11.70 11.34 30.67
N GLU A 222 12.59 12.06 31.34
CA GLU A 222 12.61 13.52 31.31
C GLU A 222 12.76 14.05 29.88
N GLN A 223 13.57 13.38 29.05
CA GLN A 223 13.77 13.73 27.65
C GLN A 223 12.48 13.59 26.83
N SER A 224 11.72 12.50 27.00
CA SER A 224 10.45 12.31 26.29
C SER A 224 9.39 13.32 26.73
N GLN A 225 9.35 13.67 28.01
CA GLN A 225 8.43 14.69 28.51
C GLN A 225 8.78 16.09 27.98
N LYS A 226 10.07 16.44 27.93
CA LYS A 226 10.55 17.68 27.30
C LYS A 226 10.21 17.71 25.80
N GLY A 227 10.46 16.61 25.09
CA GLY A 227 10.12 16.45 23.68
C GLY A 227 8.61 16.59 23.42
N SER A 228 7.77 16.01 24.28
CA SER A 228 6.31 16.13 24.17
C SER A 228 5.84 17.58 24.29
N LYS A 229 6.41 18.38 25.21
CA LYS A 229 6.09 19.80 25.34
C LYS A 229 6.55 20.61 24.12
N LEU A 230 7.71 20.28 23.59
CA LEU A 230 8.22 20.92 22.37
C LEU A 230 7.32 20.60 21.17
N PHE A 231 6.87 19.35 21.04
CA PHE A 231 5.97 18.91 19.98
C PHE A 231 4.68 19.76 19.95
N ASP A 232 4.07 20.01 21.12
CA ASP A 232 2.88 20.86 21.21
C ASP A 232 3.23 22.33 20.88
N LYS A 233 4.32 22.85 21.44
CA LYS A 233 4.75 24.25 21.21
C LYS A 233 5.08 24.55 19.75
N THR A 234 5.63 23.59 19.02
CA THR A 234 5.97 23.73 17.60
C THR A 234 4.73 23.68 16.70
N GLY A 235 3.59 23.19 17.21
CA GLY A 235 2.38 22.99 16.42
C GLY A 235 2.31 21.63 15.71
N CYS A 236 3.21 20.69 16.04
CA CYS A 236 3.19 19.35 15.46
C CYS A 236 1.87 18.62 15.74
N ALA A 237 1.29 18.88 16.93
CA ALA A 237 0.04 18.28 17.38
C ALA A 237 -1.19 18.67 16.55
N GLU A 238 -1.08 19.71 15.69
CA GLU A 238 -2.19 20.11 14.82
C GLU A 238 -2.53 19.04 13.79
N CYS A 239 -1.53 18.46 13.11
CA CYS A 239 -1.74 17.34 12.17
C CYS A 239 -1.46 15.98 12.83
N HIS A 240 -0.46 15.89 13.71
CA HIS A 240 -0.08 14.63 14.37
C HIS A 240 -0.90 14.42 15.64
N VAL A 241 -2.20 14.27 15.45
CA VAL A 241 -3.18 14.16 16.53
C VAL A 241 -2.86 12.96 17.41
N ARG A 242 -2.64 13.25 18.69
CA ARG A 242 -2.13 12.28 19.67
C ARG A 242 -3.09 11.13 19.91
N THR A 243 -4.39 11.40 19.83
CA THR A 243 -5.43 10.50 20.31
C THR A 243 -6.64 10.54 19.41
N LEU A 244 -7.12 9.37 19.02
CA LEU A 244 -8.42 9.19 18.38
C LEU A 244 -9.23 8.15 19.14
N THR A 245 -10.55 8.22 18.99
CA THR A 245 -11.48 7.22 19.55
C THR A 245 -12.25 6.58 18.41
N THR A 246 -12.31 5.26 18.43
CA THR A 246 -13.09 4.49 17.45
C THR A 246 -14.59 4.67 17.67
N ALA A 247 -15.38 4.40 16.62
CA ALA A 247 -16.81 4.33 16.72
C ALA A 247 -17.28 3.29 17.75
N SER A 248 -18.53 3.38 18.18
CA SER A 248 -19.09 2.40 19.12
C SER A 248 -19.17 1.02 18.49
N ALA A 249 -19.03 -0.02 19.32
CA ALA A 249 -19.29 -1.39 18.88
C ALA A 249 -20.71 -1.52 18.32
N GLY A 250 -20.86 -2.29 17.24
CA GLY A 250 -22.11 -2.39 16.49
C GLY A 250 -22.31 -1.30 15.42
N THR A 251 -21.46 -0.27 15.37
CA THR A 251 -21.50 0.72 14.29
C THR A 251 -21.19 0.05 12.95
N LYS A 252 -22.03 0.28 11.94
CA LYS A 252 -21.78 -0.15 10.56
C LYS A 252 -20.90 0.87 9.85
N ILE A 253 -19.78 0.42 9.29
CA ILE A 253 -18.83 1.21 8.52
C ILE A 253 -18.65 0.60 7.12
N ASN A 254 -17.85 1.25 6.26
CA ASN A 254 -17.52 0.76 4.90
C ASN A 254 -18.76 0.46 4.05
N GLY A 255 -19.73 1.38 3.99
CA GLY A 255 -20.96 1.15 3.22
C GLY A 255 -21.87 0.06 3.80
N GLY A 256 -21.62 -0.36 5.04
CA GLY A 256 -22.39 -1.37 5.75
C GLY A 256 -21.83 -2.79 5.67
N THR A 257 -20.69 -2.98 5.00
CA THR A 257 -20.03 -4.30 4.84
C THR A 257 -19.26 -4.75 6.07
N HIS A 258 -18.93 -3.83 6.98
CA HIS A 258 -18.24 -4.13 8.22
C HIS A 258 -18.99 -3.56 9.42
N THR A 259 -19.09 -4.35 10.50
CA THR A 259 -19.64 -3.91 11.79
C THR A 259 -18.52 -3.90 12.81
N VAL A 260 -18.31 -2.74 13.45
CA VAL A 260 -17.22 -2.57 14.43
C VAL A 260 -17.42 -3.56 15.59
N PRO A 261 -16.48 -4.49 15.82
CA PRO A 261 -16.58 -5.46 16.91
C PRO A 261 -16.24 -4.85 18.26
N GLU A 262 -16.64 -5.49 19.37
CA GLU A 262 -16.33 -5.06 20.75
C GLU A 262 -14.83 -4.86 21.03
N ALA A 263 -13.98 -5.64 20.34
CA ALA A 263 -12.54 -5.52 20.45
C ALA A 263 -12.00 -4.18 19.92
N LEU A 264 -12.70 -3.59 18.95
CA LEU A 264 -12.30 -2.34 18.28
C LEU A 264 -13.20 -1.16 18.64
N GLY A 265 -14.41 -1.38 19.14
CA GLY A 265 -15.38 -0.33 19.43
C GLY A 265 -15.13 0.40 20.76
N ASN A 266 -15.42 1.71 20.78
CA ASN A 266 -15.21 2.60 21.93
C ASN A 266 -13.78 2.53 22.50
N LYS A 267 -12.77 2.44 21.63
CA LYS A 267 -11.36 2.35 22.02
C LYS A 267 -10.66 3.66 21.72
N THR A 268 -9.98 4.18 22.73
CA THR A 268 -9.04 5.28 22.57
C THR A 268 -7.67 4.71 22.20
N PHE A 269 -7.08 5.19 21.11
CA PHE A 269 -5.77 4.80 20.63
C PHE A 269 -4.93 6.02 20.25
N TYR A 270 -3.63 5.81 20.03
CA TYR A 270 -2.65 6.90 19.93
C TYR A 270 -1.91 6.87 18.59
N PRO A 271 -2.54 7.33 17.49
CA PRO A 271 -1.97 7.20 16.15
C PRO A 271 -0.84 8.20 15.86
N TYR A 272 -0.84 9.36 16.54
CA TYR A 272 -0.02 10.53 16.17
C TYR A 272 -0.20 10.90 14.69
N SER A 273 -1.46 10.85 14.23
CA SER A 273 -1.89 11.18 12.88
C SER A 273 -3.38 11.55 12.91
N ASP A 274 -3.77 12.48 12.06
CA ASP A 274 -5.16 12.82 11.77
C ASP A 274 -5.76 12.01 10.62
N PHE A 275 -4.93 11.27 9.86
CA PHE A 275 -5.34 10.54 8.65
C PHE A 275 -6.04 11.44 7.62
N LEU A 276 -5.56 12.68 7.50
CA LEU A 276 -6.00 13.65 6.50
C LEU A 276 -4.88 13.90 5.49
N LEU A 277 -5.25 14.35 4.30
CA LEU A 277 -4.30 14.72 3.27
C LEU A 277 -3.80 16.15 3.48
N HIS A 278 -2.49 16.34 3.56
CA HIS A 278 -1.85 17.65 3.78
C HIS A 278 -0.89 18.03 2.66
N ASP A 279 -0.78 19.34 2.40
CA ASP A 279 0.28 19.92 1.57
C ASP A 279 1.37 20.37 2.50
N VAL A 280 2.46 19.61 2.57
CA VAL A 280 3.62 20.00 3.37
C VAL A 280 4.66 20.75 2.51
N GLY A 281 4.31 21.13 1.28
CA GLY A 281 5.11 21.98 0.39
C GLY A 281 6.23 21.24 -0.33
N THR A 282 6.26 19.91 -0.28
CA THR A 282 7.38 19.08 -0.72
C THR A 282 7.15 18.37 -2.05
N GLY A 283 5.89 18.03 -2.37
CA GLY A 283 5.45 17.46 -3.64
C GLY A 283 6.17 16.16 -4.07
N ASP A 284 5.43 15.06 -4.20
CA ASP A 284 5.99 13.81 -4.75
C ASP A 284 5.76 13.64 -6.26
N GLY A 285 4.98 14.52 -6.88
CA GLY A 285 4.65 14.47 -8.30
C GLY A 285 3.79 13.26 -8.70
N MET A 286 3.26 12.50 -7.73
CA MET A 286 2.58 11.23 -7.98
C MET A 286 1.09 11.34 -7.74
N VAL A 287 0.33 11.04 -8.79
CA VAL A 287 -1.12 10.85 -8.71
C VAL A 287 -1.44 9.38 -8.41
N VAL A 288 -2.64 9.11 -7.89
CA VAL A 288 -3.16 7.75 -7.75
C VAL A 288 -3.95 7.41 -9.02
N PRO A 289 -3.45 6.50 -9.86
CA PRO A 289 -4.16 6.08 -11.06
C PRO A 289 -5.42 5.30 -10.69
N MET A 290 -6.58 5.86 -11.02
CA MET A 290 -7.88 5.29 -10.62
C MET A 290 -8.12 3.86 -11.12
N VAL A 291 -7.71 3.54 -12.36
CA VAL A 291 -7.94 2.20 -12.92
C VAL A 291 -7.09 1.15 -12.20
N GLU A 292 -5.86 1.50 -11.84
CA GLU A 292 -4.95 0.60 -11.12
C GLU A 292 -5.50 0.28 -9.73
N HIS A 293 -6.03 1.30 -9.03
CA HIS A 293 -6.43 1.17 -7.62
C HIS A 293 -7.90 0.79 -7.37
N TYR A 294 -8.77 0.90 -8.38
CA TYR A 294 -10.21 0.62 -8.23
C TYR A 294 -10.76 -0.25 -9.37
N GLY A 295 -9.90 -0.72 -10.29
CA GLY A 295 -10.29 -1.50 -11.45
C GLY A 295 -11.02 -0.69 -12.53
N ARG A 296 -11.27 -1.31 -13.69
CA ARG A 296 -11.91 -0.64 -14.84
C ARG A 296 -13.38 -0.32 -14.61
N LYS A 297 -14.05 -1.12 -13.76
CA LYS A 297 -15.47 -0.95 -13.41
C LYS A 297 -15.73 0.31 -12.58
N MET A 298 -14.69 0.91 -11.99
CA MET A 298 -14.72 2.23 -11.35
C MET A 298 -15.57 3.25 -12.13
N TYR A 299 -15.34 3.38 -13.44
CA TYR A 299 -16.00 4.38 -14.28
C TYR A 299 -17.41 3.97 -14.76
N GLN A 300 -17.82 2.74 -14.47
CA GLN A 300 -19.15 2.22 -14.81
C GLN A 300 -20.13 2.38 -13.64
N ILE A 301 -19.62 2.75 -12.46
CA ILE A 301 -20.40 2.88 -11.22
C ILE A 301 -20.54 4.37 -10.88
N THR A 302 -21.75 4.77 -10.50
CA THR A 302 -21.98 6.09 -9.91
C THR A 302 -21.70 6.02 -8.41
N TRP A 303 -20.70 6.75 -7.95
CA TRP A 303 -20.26 6.76 -6.56
C TRP A 303 -20.81 8.00 -5.84
N ARG A 304 -21.41 7.78 -4.66
CA ARG A 304 -21.96 8.87 -3.85
C ARG A 304 -20.85 9.86 -3.48
N ASN A 305 -21.08 11.17 -3.57
CA ASN A 305 -20.13 12.21 -3.12
C ASN A 305 -18.70 12.11 -3.68
N PHE A 306 -18.50 11.41 -4.81
CA PHE A 306 -17.20 11.23 -5.44
C PHE A 306 -17.18 11.83 -6.84
N SER A 307 -16.05 12.44 -7.18
CA SER A 307 -15.73 12.89 -8.54
C SER A 307 -14.27 12.56 -8.83
N ALA A 308 -14.02 11.84 -9.92
CA ALA A 308 -12.66 11.50 -10.35
C ALA A 308 -11.82 12.76 -10.59
N GLN A 309 -12.43 13.82 -11.12
CA GLN A 309 -11.77 15.11 -11.29
C GLN A 309 -11.45 15.77 -9.94
N SER A 310 -12.37 15.72 -8.98
CA SER A 310 -12.13 16.27 -7.64
C SER A 310 -11.02 15.51 -6.92
N PHE A 311 -11.01 14.18 -7.02
CA PHE A 311 -9.96 13.33 -6.45
C PHE A 311 -8.60 13.63 -7.10
N HIS A 312 -8.55 13.72 -8.43
CA HIS A 312 -7.34 14.10 -9.16
C HIS A 312 -6.85 15.50 -8.80
N ASN A 313 -7.75 16.47 -8.70
CA ASN A 313 -7.41 17.85 -8.32
C ASN A 313 -6.89 17.93 -6.90
N ALA A 314 -7.48 17.19 -5.96
CA ALA A 314 -6.93 17.07 -4.61
C ALA A 314 -5.48 16.61 -4.72
N GLN A 315 -5.22 15.48 -5.38
CA GLN A 315 -3.86 14.92 -5.52
C GLN A 315 -2.85 15.82 -6.23
N ILE A 316 -3.26 16.56 -7.26
CA ILE A 316 -2.38 17.45 -8.02
C ILE A 316 -2.12 18.77 -7.31
N SER A 317 -3.09 19.30 -6.55
CA SER A 317 -2.83 20.49 -5.71
C SER A 317 -1.61 20.25 -4.82
N TYR A 318 -1.44 19.01 -4.36
CA TYR A 318 -0.32 18.51 -3.54
C TYR A 318 0.94 18.09 -4.33
N ALA A 319 0.94 18.19 -5.65
CA ALA A 319 2.06 17.82 -6.53
C ALA A 319 2.81 19.03 -7.13
N ARG A 320 2.38 20.26 -6.85
CA ARG A 320 2.81 21.47 -7.57
C ARG A 320 3.98 22.25 -6.96
N HIS A 321 4.63 21.79 -5.90
CA HIS A 321 5.85 22.41 -5.40
C HIS A 321 7.08 21.58 -5.76
N ARG A 322 7.97 22.19 -6.56
CA ARG A 322 9.27 21.62 -6.94
C ARG A 322 10.09 21.41 -5.67
N TYR A 323 10.82 20.29 -5.63
CA TYR A 323 11.80 19.87 -4.63
C TYR A 323 11.25 18.99 -3.48
N GLY A 324 11.01 17.71 -3.83
CA GLY A 324 11.31 16.51 -3.04
C GLY A 324 10.82 16.42 -1.58
N VAL A 325 9.98 15.39 -1.33
CA VAL A 325 9.77 14.59 -0.10
C VAL A 325 8.34 14.65 0.50
N PHE A 326 7.47 13.76 0.02
CA PHE A 326 6.19 13.24 0.55
C PHE A 326 5.04 14.20 0.92
N ALA A 327 3.85 13.94 0.35
CA ALA A 327 2.58 14.17 1.05
C ALA A 327 2.17 12.84 1.66
N SER A 328 1.93 12.78 2.97
CA SER A 328 1.61 11.54 3.66
C SER A 328 0.50 11.75 4.68
N ALA A 329 -0.48 10.85 4.67
CA ALA A 329 -1.46 10.68 5.75
C ALA A 329 -0.97 9.74 6.88
N ARG A 330 0.26 9.19 6.78
CA ARG A 330 0.80 8.22 7.75
C ARG A 330 2.29 8.39 8.08
N ARG A 331 2.56 8.21 9.38
CA ARG A 331 3.84 8.07 10.10
C ARG A 331 5.11 8.09 9.24
N GLU A 332 5.85 9.17 9.36
CA GLU A 332 7.30 9.07 9.49
C GLU A 332 7.62 8.88 10.98
N MET A 333 7.95 7.67 11.39
CA MET A 333 8.84 7.49 12.55
C MET A 333 10.06 6.74 12.03
N PRO A 334 11.26 7.34 12.02
CA PRO A 334 12.48 6.56 11.87
C PRO A 334 12.57 5.64 13.09
N PHE A 335 12.82 4.35 12.84
CA PHE A 335 13.23 3.41 13.88
C PHE A 335 14.54 3.84 14.53
#